data_AF-A0A141RGM0-F1
#
_entry.id   AF-A0A141RGM0-F1
#
_cell.length_a   1.000
_cell.length_b   1.000
_cell.length_c   1.000
_cell.angle_alpha   90.00
_cell.angle_beta   90.00
_cell.angle_gamma   90.00
#
_symmetry.space_group_name_H-M   'P 1'
#
loop_
_entity.id
_entity.type
_entity.pdbx_description
1 polymer ?
#
loop_
_entity_poly.entity_id
_entity_poly.type
_entity_poly.pdbx_seq_one_letter_code
_entity_poly.pdbx_strand_id
1 'polypeptide(L)' 'MTYQENYLSWLRDAHAMEKQAEEMLEKMSARLEHYPDLKSRLQQHIEETRQQQQML' A
#
# COMPACT_ATOMS: atom_id res chain seq x y z
N MET A 1 -19.24 21.77 0.15
CA MET A 1 -17.91 21.19 0.33
C MET A 1 -16.91 22.31 0.46
N THR A 2 -16.25 22.41 1.60
CA THR A 2 -15.10 23.30 1.78
C THR A 2 -13.83 22.62 1.28
N TYR A 3 -12.79 23.39 0.98
CA TYR A 3 -11.48 22.83 0.59
C TYR A 3 -10.92 21.88 1.66
N GLN A 4 -11.17 22.16 2.94
CA GLN A 4 -10.73 21.34 4.06
C GLN A 4 -11.45 19.98 4.11
N GLU A 5 -12.75 19.94 3.84
CA GLU A 5 -13.51 18.68 3.76
C GLU A 5 -13.02 17.78 2.64
N ASN A 6 -12.74 18.35 1.46
CA ASN A 6 -12.21 17.60 0.32
C ASN A 6 -10.81 17.06 0.62
N TYR A 7 -9.94 17.88 1.22
CA TYR A 7 -8.61 17.45 1.64
C TYR A 7 -8.67 16.27 2.60
N LEU A 8 -9.52 16.33 3.63
CA LEU A 8 -9.71 15.22 4.57
C LEU A 8 -10.32 13.98 3.92
N SER A 9 -11.20 14.13 2.93
CA SER A 9 -11.72 13.00 2.16
C SER A 9 -10.61 12.30 1.39
N TRP A 10 -9.79 13.06 0.66
CA TRP A 10 -8.70 12.50 -0.14
C TRP A 10 -7.63 11.82 0.72
N LEU A 11 -7.33 12.35 1.91
CA LEU A 11 -6.43 11.67 2.85
C LEU A 11 -6.98 10.32 3.31
N ARG A 12 -8.28 10.23 3.59
CA ARG A 12 -8.92 8.95 3.97
C ARG A 12 -8.92 7.97 2.80
N ASP A 13 -9.22 8.45 1.60
CA ASP A 13 -9.21 7.64 0.38
C ASP A 13 -7.79 7.11 0.10
N ALA A 14 -6.76 7.94 0.28
CA ALA A 14 -5.36 7.52 0.16
C ALA A 14 -5.01 6.45 1.21
N HIS A 15 -5.38 6.65 2.48
CA HIS A 15 -5.13 5.65 3.53
C HIS A 15 -5.86 4.31 3.26
N ALA A 16 -7.08 4.35 2.72
CA ALA A 16 -7.81 3.16 2.32
C ALA A 16 -7.14 2.46 1.12
N MET A 17 -6.63 3.22 0.15
CA MET A 17 -5.88 2.71 -0.99
C MET A 17 -4.61 1.99 -0.56
N GLU A 18 -3.86 2.55 0.38
CA GLU A 18 -2.64 1.91 0.89
C GLU A 18 -2.93 0.58 1.60
N LYS A 19 -4.04 0.48 2.34
CA LYS A 19 -4.47 -0.81 2.94
C LYS A 19 -4.80 -1.86 1.89
N GLN A 20 -5.49 -1.45 0.82
CA GLN A 20 -5.80 -2.35 -0.27
C GLN A 20 -4.53 -2.76 -1.04
N ALA A 21 -3.58 -1.84 -1.24
CA ALA A 21 -2.31 -2.11 -1.88
C ALA A 21 -1.49 -3.14 -1.10
N GLU A 22 -1.40 -2.99 0.22
CA GLU A 22 -0.71 -3.95 1.10
C GLU A 22 -1.28 -5.37 0.92
N GLU A 23 -2.60 -5.54 1.06
CA GLU A 23 -3.24 -6.85 0.95
C GLU A 23 -3.02 -7.49 -0.43
N MET A 24 -3.04 -6.67 -1.49
CA MET A 24 -2.77 -7.13 -2.85
C MET A 24 -1.32 -7.61 -3.01
N LEU A 25 -0.35 -6.83 -2.52
CA LEU A 25 1.07 -7.15 -2.63
C LEU A 25 1.44 -8.40 -1.82
N GLU A 26 0.88 -8.56 -0.62
CA GLU A 26 1.06 -9.78 0.19
C GLU A 26 0.58 -11.03 -0.57
N LYS A 27 -0.62 -10.97 -1.16
CA LYS A 27 -1.17 -12.07 -1.97
C LYS A 27 -0.33 -12.37 -3.21
N MET A 28 0.20 -11.35 -3.88
CA MET A 28 1.10 -11.53 -5.02
C MET A 28 2.43 -12.18 -4.60
N SER A 29 3.05 -11.67 -3.52
CA SER A 29 4.31 -12.20 -2.99
C SER A 29 4.18 -13.65 -2.51
N ALA A 30 3.03 -14.04 -1.94
CA ALA A 30 2.78 -15.39 -1.46
C ALA A 30 2.73 -16.44 -2.59
N ARG A 31 2.36 -16.03 -3.81
CA ARG A 31 2.21 -16.91 -4.98
C ARG A 31 3.47 -17.01 -5.85
N LEU A 32 4.52 -16.29 -5.52
CA LEU A 32 5.79 -16.29 -6.25
C LEU A 32 6.73 -17.40 -5.74
N GLU A 33 6.97 -18.40 -6.60
CA GLU A 33 7.81 -19.56 -6.30
C GLU A 33 9.17 -19.53 -6.99
N HIS A 34 9.25 -19.03 -8.23
CA HIS A 34 10.45 -19.16 -9.07
C HIS A 34 11.14 -17.83 -9.42
N TYR A 35 10.71 -16.73 -8.81
CA TYR A 35 11.26 -15.38 -9.07
C TYR A 35 11.70 -14.72 -7.76
N PRO A 36 12.88 -15.11 -7.23
CA PRO A 36 13.34 -14.64 -5.93
C PRO A 36 13.56 -13.12 -5.89
N ASP A 37 14.10 -12.54 -6.97
CA ASP A 37 14.36 -11.09 -7.05
C ASP A 37 13.06 -10.28 -7.03
N LEU A 38 12.06 -10.74 -7.79
CA LEU A 38 10.74 -10.11 -7.81
C LEU A 38 10.04 -10.22 -6.44
N LYS A 39 10.15 -11.39 -5.80
CA LYS A 39 9.61 -11.61 -4.46
C LYS A 39 10.26 -10.67 -3.43
N SER A 40 11.58 -10.52 -3.47
CA SER A 40 12.30 -9.58 -2.60
C SER A 40 11.86 -8.13 -2.83
N ARG A 41 11.66 -7.72 -4.09
CA ARG A 41 11.18 -6.37 -4.39
C ARG A 41 9.74 -6.14 -3.91
N LEU A 42 8.85 -7.13 -4.03
CA LEU A 42 7.50 -7.04 -3.49
C LEU A 42 7.49 -6.96 -1.96
N GLN A 43 8.33 -7.74 -1.28
CA GLN A 43 8.48 -7.65 0.16
C GLN A 43 8.95 -6.24 0.57
N GLN A 44 9.99 -5.71 -0.08
CA GLN A 44 10.41 -4.34 0.18
C GLN A 44 9.26 -3.34 -0.03
N HIS A 45 8.47 -3.52 -1.08
CA HIS A 45 7.35 -2.62 -1.37
C HIS A 45 6.21 -2.72 -0.33
N ILE A 46 5.94 -3.91 0.22
CA ILE A 46 4.99 -4.08 1.34
C ILE A 46 5.44 -3.26 2.55
N GLU A 47 6.72 -3.32 2.91
CA GLU A 47 7.28 -2.49 3.97
C GLU A 47 7.18 -0.98 3.67
N GLU A 48 7.44 -0.56 2.42
CA GLU A 48 7.26 0.84 1.99
C GLU A 48 5.79 1.30 2.15
N THR A 49 4.83 0.48 1.70
CA THR A 49 3.39 0.75 1.84
C THR A 49 2.96 0.84 3.32
N ARG A 50 3.45 -0.06 4.18
CA ARG A 50 3.19 0.01 5.63
C ARG A 50 3.70 1.30 6.26
N GLN A 51 4.86 1.79 5.82
CA GLN A 51 5.39 3.07 6.28
C GLN A 51 4.54 4.24 5.78
N GLN A 52 4.10 4.21 4.51
CA GLN A 52 3.22 5.24 3.94
C GLN A 52 1.89 5.33 4.70
N GLN A 53 1.28 4.20 5.06
CA GLN A 53 0.08 4.16 5.90
C GLN A 53 0.27 4.84 7.27
N GLN A 54 1.47 4.81 7.85
CA GLN A 54 1.77 5.43 9.15
C GLN A 54 2.05 6.94 9.04
N MET A 55 2.45 7.41 7.86
CA MET A 55 2.74 8.84 7.63
C MET A 55 1.49 9.66 7.26
N LEU A 56 0.42 9.00 6.78
CA LEU A 56 -0.89 9.58 6.46
C LEU A 56 -1.78 9.70 7.70
#